data_AF-R6M076-F1
#
_entry.id   AF-R6M076-F1
#
_cell.length_a   1.000
_cell.length_b   1.000
_cell.length_c   1.000
_cell.angle_alpha   90.00
_cell.angle_beta   90.00
_cell.angle_gamma   90.00
#
_symmetry.space_group_name_H-M   'P 1'
#
loop_
_entity.id
_entity.type
_entity.pdbx_description
1 polymer ?
#
loop_
_entity_poly.entity_id
_entity_poly.type
_entity_poly.pdbx_seq_one_letter_code
_entity_poly.pdbx_strand_id
1 'polypeptide(L)'
;MEENNRKGPGVFYAVVGVATLVVAIIGATFAYFSAQASTGAEDIKGGTLDIKQSFSVEAVRVYKDETVASDNLVPSDAGANITNIKNAMTAKCVNKGYTGCHIYKITAKSGQTLNTASLNLTLTQTGATDVAAWKYVTFTGEGDAAALVEGKSGSFNVLDTAPVDLHSGASVTGGTDVVYYLMIYLENKDASQNEPGDNLATGSYVGKVTFQAAGGTVSATFAA
;
A
#
# COMPACT_ATOMS: atom_id res chain seq x y z
N MET A 1 59.05 -49.46 -21.93
CA MET A 1 57.73 -49.22 -22.53
C MET A 1 56.78 -48.87 -21.41
N GLU A 2 56.26 -47.64 -21.48
CA GLU A 2 55.14 -46.99 -20.78
C GLU A 2 54.96 -47.23 -19.27
N GLU A 3 55.44 -46.27 -18.49
CA GLU A 3 55.10 -46.07 -17.08
C GLU A 3 53.84 -45.18 -17.00
N ASN A 4 52.67 -45.80 -16.81
CA ASN A 4 51.41 -45.13 -16.51
C ASN A 4 51.46 -44.54 -15.08
N ASN A 5 52.06 -43.36 -14.93
CA ASN A 5 52.00 -42.59 -13.70
C ASN A 5 50.61 -41.98 -13.54
N ARG A 6 49.68 -42.78 -13.01
CA ARG A 6 48.40 -42.32 -12.49
C ARG A 6 48.67 -41.43 -11.27
N LYS A 7 49.01 -40.15 -11.51
CA LYS A 7 49.13 -39.11 -10.47
C LYS A 7 47.87 -39.17 -9.63
N GLY A 8 48.07 -39.58 -8.38
CA GLY A 8 47.04 -40.16 -7.55
C GLY A 8 45.89 -39.22 -7.20
N PRO A 9 44.79 -39.77 -6.64
CA PRO A 9 43.61 -39.04 -6.21
C PRO A 9 43.89 -37.86 -5.24
N GLY A 10 45.10 -37.79 -4.65
CA GLY A 10 45.52 -36.69 -3.77
C GLY A 10 45.56 -35.31 -4.42
N VAL A 11 45.85 -35.18 -5.73
CA VAL A 11 45.81 -33.87 -6.41
C VAL A 11 44.36 -33.38 -6.56
N PHE A 12 43.43 -34.31 -6.81
CA PHE A 12 42.01 -33.98 -6.91
C PHE A 12 41.45 -33.47 -5.57
N TYR A 13 41.78 -34.12 -4.45
CA TYR A 13 41.35 -33.66 -3.12
C TYR A 13 41.96 -32.30 -2.73
N ALA A 14 43.19 -32.02 -3.16
CA ALA A 14 43.82 -30.71 -2.94
C ALA A 14 43.11 -29.59 -3.72
N VAL A 15 42.77 -29.82 -4.99
CA VAL A 15 42.05 -28.83 -5.81
C VAL A 15 40.64 -28.57 -5.27
N VAL A 16 39.92 -29.62 -4.84
CA VAL A 16 38.60 -29.48 -4.22
C VAL A 16 38.69 -28.69 -2.90
N GLY A 17 39.72 -28.97 -2.07
CA GLY A 17 39.93 -28.24 -0.81
C GLY A 17 40.25 -26.76 -0.99
N VAL A 18 41.01 -26.39 -2.03
CA VAL A 18 41.29 -24.98 -2.35
C VAL A 18 40.05 -24.30 -2.93
N ALA A 19 39.29 -24.99 -3.79
CA ALA A 19 38.05 -24.44 -4.35
C ALA A 19 36.99 -24.17 -3.27
N THR A 20 36.83 -25.08 -2.30
CA THR A 20 35.91 -24.87 -1.17
C THR A 20 36.37 -23.73 -0.26
N LEU A 21 37.67 -23.57 -0.05
CA LEU A 21 38.24 -22.45 0.71
C LEU A 21 37.95 -21.10 0.04
N VAL A 22 38.11 -20.99 -1.29
CA VAL A 22 37.83 -19.75 -2.03
C VAL A 22 36.34 -19.42 -2.00
N VAL A 23 35.46 -20.41 -2.19
CA VAL A 23 34.01 -20.22 -2.08
C VAL A 23 33.61 -19.82 -0.65
N ALA A 24 34.27 -20.36 0.38
CA ALA A 24 34.02 -19.97 1.77
C ALA A 24 34.46 -18.52 2.06
N ILE A 25 35.60 -18.06 1.52
CA ILE A 25 36.06 -16.67 1.69
C ILE A 25 35.11 -15.69 0.98
N ILE A 26 34.71 -16.00 -0.26
CA ILE A 26 33.75 -15.16 -1.00
C ILE A 26 32.36 -15.20 -0.31
N GLY A 27 31.88 -16.37 0.11
CA GLY A 27 30.63 -16.52 0.85
C GLY A 27 30.61 -15.77 2.19
N ALA A 28 31.74 -15.73 2.90
CA ALA A 28 31.90 -14.97 4.14
C ALA A 28 31.92 -13.46 3.90
N THR A 29 32.47 -12.97 2.79
CA THR A 29 32.36 -11.54 2.44
C THR A 29 30.93 -11.11 2.13
N PHE A 30 30.10 -11.97 1.54
CA PHE A 30 28.67 -11.67 1.37
C PHE A 30 27.90 -11.68 2.70
N ALA A 31 28.29 -12.50 3.67
CA ALA A 31 27.64 -12.58 4.98
C ALA A 31 28.07 -11.46 5.95
N TYR A 32 29.31 -10.95 5.86
CA TYR A 32 29.79 -9.86 6.73
C TYR A 32 29.00 -8.54 6.56
N PHE A 33 28.36 -8.33 5.40
CA PHE A 33 27.42 -7.21 5.21
C PHE A 33 26.03 -7.44 5.85
N SER A 34 25.72 -8.64 6.35
CA SER A 34 24.40 -8.99 6.92
C SER A 34 24.36 -9.10 8.45
N ALA A 35 25.52 -9.13 9.12
CA ALA A 35 25.61 -9.23 10.57
C ALA A 35 26.26 -7.95 11.13
N GLN A 36 25.43 -7.13 11.77
CA GLN A 36 25.78 -5.87 12.43
C GLN A 36 27.05 -5.97 13.29
N ALA A 37 27.93 -5.00 13.09
CA ALA A 37 29.03 -4.70 14.00
C ALA A 37 28.47 -4.13 15.32
N SER A 38 28.84 -4.76 16.43
CA SER A 38 28.85 -4.11 17.74
C SER A 38 30.02 -3.13 17.76
N THR A 39 29.78 -1.84 17.97
CA THR A 39 30.83 -0.81 17.89
C THR A 39 31.34 -0.40 19.28
N GLY A 40 32.66 -0.53 19.48
CA GLY A 40 33.42 0.25 20.45
C GLY A 40 33.76 1.65 19.91
N ALA A 41 34.20 2.56 20.77
CA ALA A 41 34.19 4.01 20.54
C ALA A 41 35.12 4.56 19.44
N GLU A 42 35.96 3.77 18.78
CA GLU A 42 37.02 4.30 17.88
C GLU A 42 37.10 3.62 16.49
N ASP A 43 36.04 2.92 16.05
CA ASP A 43 36.01 2.32 14.72
C ASP A 43 35.58 3.30 13.61
N ILE A 44 36.28 3.24 12.47
CA ILE A 44 35.97 3.93 11.22
C ILE A 44 34.48 3.79 10.91
N LYS A 45 33.74 4.91 10.96
CA LYS A 45 32.32 4.96 10.60
C LYS A 45 32.13 4.85 9.09
N GLY A 46 32.35 3.65 8.55
CA GLY A 46 31.71 3.19 7.33
C GLY A 46 30.24 2.93 7.60
N GLY A 47 29.47 3.99 7.79
CA GLY A 47 28.04 3.87 7.99
C GLY A 47 27.39 3.36 6.70
N THR A 48 26.90 2.12 6.71
CA THR A 48 25.61 1.90 6.04
C THR A 48 24.64 2.85 6.74
N LEU A 49 23.74 3.48 6.00
CA LEU A 49 22.84 4.53 6.49
C LEU A 49 21.87 3.96 7.53
N ASP A 50 22.34 3.68 8.75
CA ASP A 50 21.53 3.29 9.89
C ASP A 50 20.95 4.56 10.51
N ILE A 51 19.94 5.08 9.84
CA ILE A 51 19.07 6.13 10.35
C ILE A 51 17.67 5.69 10.01
N LYS A 52 16.94 5.16 10.98
CA LYS A 52 15.50 5.42 11.19
C LYS A 52 14.74 5.80 9.91
N GLN A 53 14.72 4.91 8.92
CA GLN A 53 13.89 5.09 7.74
C GLN A 53 12.46 4.85 8.21
N SER A 54 11.85 5.85 8.84
CA SER A 54 10.48 5.82 9.37
C SER A 54 9.51 5.95 8.20
N PHE A 55 9.65 5.06 7.22
CA PHE A 55 8.62 4.81 6.24
C PHE A 55 7.46 4.23 7.00
N SER A 56 6.35 4.94 6.97
CA SER A 56 5.09 4.43 7.48
C SER A 56 4.00 4.80 6.50
N VAL A 57 3.04 3.91 6.39
CA VAL A 57 1.78 4.18 5.72
C VAL A 57 0.69 3.60 6.60
N GLU A 58 -0.36 4.38 6.81
CA GLU A 58 -1.53 3.98 7.58
C GLU A 58 -2.78 4.40 6.81
N ALA A 59 -3.82 3.59 6.87
CA ALA A 59 -5.15 3.91 6.35
C ALA A 59 -6.16 3.74 7.49
N VAL A 60 -6.64 4.85 8.04
CA VAL A 60 -7.57 4.85 9.18
C VAL A 60 -8.95 5.27 8.72
N ARG A 61 -9.99 4.49 9.09
CA ARG A 61 -11.37 4.87 8.79
C ARG A 61 -11.75 6.10 9.63
N VAL A 62 -12.29 7.11 8.96
CA VAL A 62 -12.69 8.40 9.52
C VAL A 62 -14.12 8.72 9.11
N TYR A 63 -14.74 9.70 9.78
CA TYR A 63 -16.14 10.09 9.53
C TYR A 63 -17.12 8.91 9.61
N LYS A 64 -16.83 7.91 10.46
CA LYS A 64 -17.74 6.82 10.76
C LYS A 64 -18.74 7.28 11.83
N ASP A 65 -20.00 6.96 11.63
CA ASP A 65 -21.01 7.08 12.69
C ASP A 65 -21.24 5.72 13.33
N GLU A 66 -21.09 5.62 14.65
CA GLU A 66 -21.23 4.37 15.41
C GLU A 66 -22.69 4.00 15.69
N THR A 67 -23.65 4.84 15.28
CA THR A 67 -25.08 4.65 15.55
C THR A 67 -25.87 4.06 14.38
N VAL A 68 -25.21 3.81 13.25
CA VAL A 68 -25.83 3.17 12.07
C VAL A 68 -26.23 1.72 12.34
N ALA A 69 -27.31 1.28 11.70
CA ALA A 69 -27.82 -0.07 11.86
C ALA A 69 -26.87 -1.14 11.28
N SER A 70 -26.03 -0.77 10.31
CA SER A 70 -25.05 -1.64 9.68
C SER A 70 -23.89 -0.83 9.12
N ASP A 71 -22.69 -1.41 9.21
CA ASP A 71 -21.47 -0.88 8.62
C ASP A 71 -21.33 -1.23 7.12
N ASN A 72 -22.24 -2.04 6.58
CA ASN A 72 -22.21 -2.41 5.18
C ASN A 72 -22.62 -1.22 4.31
N LEU A 73 -21.93 -1.07 3.18
CA LEU A 73 -22.28 -0.05 2.19
C LEU A 73 -23.64 -0.35 1.57
N VAL A 74 -24.48 0.68 1.55
CA VAL A 74 -25.68 0.72 0.71
C VAL A 74 -25.45 1.67 -0.47
N PRO A 75 -26.09 1.43 -1.62
CA PRO A 75 -26.09 2.38 -2.73
C PRO A 75 -26.48 3.79 -2.27
N SER A 76 -25.72 4.79 -2.72
CA SER A 76 -25.92 6.18 -2.32
C SER A 76 -25.56 7.16 -3.43
N ASP A 77 -25.98 8.41 -3.25
CA ASP A 77 -25.67 9.52 -4.16
C ASP A 77 -24.29 10.14 -3.86
N ALA A 78 -23.41 9.43 -3.14
CA ALA A 78 -22.00 9.78 -3.04
C ALA A 78 -21.36 9.77 -4.44
N GLY A 79 -20.31 10.57 -4.64
CA GLY A 79 -19.75 10.73 -5.98
C GLY A 79 -18.42 11.47 -6.04
N ALA A 80 -17.77 11.37 -7.20
CA ALA A 80 -16.55 12.11 -7.55
C ALA A 80 -16.87 13.57 -7.92
N ASN A 81 -17.26 14.34 -6.91
CA ASN A 81 -17.36 15.80 -6.97
C ASN A 81 -17.20 16.37 -5.56
N ILE A 82 -16.54 17.52 -5.44
CA ILE A 82 -16.33 18.22 -4.16
C ILE A 82 -17.61 18.39 -3.33
N THR A 83 -18.75 18.70 -3.97
CA THR A 83 -20.04 18.87 -3.28
C THR A 83 -20.48 17.56 -2.63
N ASN A 84 -20.40 16.46 -3.37
CA ASN A 84 -20.81 15.14 -2.88
C ASN A 84 -19.86 14.64 -1.78
N ILE A 85 -18.54 14.87 -1.94
CA ILE A 85 -17.54 14.55 -0.93
C ILE A 85 -17.82 15.32 0.37
N LYS A 86 -18.09 16.63 0.29
CA LYS A 86 -18.43 17.44 1.47
C LYS A 86 -19.71 16.96 2.15
N ASN A 87 -20.74 16.66 1.36
CA ASN A 87 -22.01 16.16 1.89
C ASN A 87 -21.80 14.83 2.63
N ALA A 88 -21.04 13.90 2.02
CA ALA A 88 -20.66 12.64 2.63
C ALA A 88 -19.91 12.84 3.96
N MET A 89 -18.89 13.70 4.00
CA MET A 89 -18.14 13.99 5.23
C MET A 89 -19.02 14.61 6.32
N THR A 90 -19.87 15.57 5.95
CA THR A 90 -20.78 16.28 6.89
C THR A 90 -21.80 15.32 7.49
N ALA A 91 -22.35 14.43 6.66
CA ALA A 91 -23.30 13.42 7.08
C ALA A 91 -22.63 12.19 7.71
N LYS A 92 -21.29 12.17 7.85
CA LYS A 92 -20.51 11.00 8.33
C LYS A 92 -20.81 9.73 7.53
N CYS A 93 -20.97 9.89 6.23
CA CYS A 93 -21.38 8.85 5.30
C CYS A 93 -22.72 8.17 5.66
N VAL A 94 -23.58 8.82 6.44
CA VAL A 94 -24.90 8.28 6.79
C VAL A 94 -25.97 8.87 5.89
N ASN A 95 -26.75 8.01 5.24
CA ASN A 95 -27.96 8.38 4.52
C ASN A 95 -29.14 7.55 5.04
N LYS A 96 -30.19 8.22 5.54
CA LYS A 96 -31.39 7.58 6.10
C LYS A 96 -31.10 6.47 7.15
N GLY A 97 -30.03 6.63 7.94
CA GLY A 97 -29.63 5.67 8.98
C GLY A 97 -28.73 4.52 8.53
N TYR A 98 -28.33 4.50 7.24
CA TYR A 98 -27.45 3.50 6.66
C TYR A 98 -26.12 4.10 6.20
N THR A 99 -25.08 3.27 6.14
CA THR A 99 -23.74 3.67 5.69
C THR A 99 -23.69 3.73 4.16
N GLY A 100 -23.64 4.93 3.59
CA GLY A 100 -23.57 5.14 2.14
C GLY A 100 -22.15 5.20 1.56
N CYS A 101 -21.14 5.44 2.40
CA CYS A 101 -19.73 5.47 1.99
C CYS A 101 -18.79 5.14 3.15
N HIS A 102 -17.55 4.78 2.83
CA HIS A 102 -16.45 4.66 3.77
C HIS A 102 -15.34 5.64 3.40
N ILE A 103 -14.91 6.47 4.33
CA ILE A 103 -13.79 7.40 4.13
C ILE A 103 -12.60 6.95 4.95
N TYR A 104 -11.45 6.77 4.30
CA TYR A 104 -10.18 6.47 4.96
C TYR A 104 -9.22 7.65 4.82
N LYS A 105 -8.58 8.02 5.93
CA LYS A 105 -7.43 8.92 5.94
C LYS A 105 -6.18 8.07 5.75
N ILE A 106 -5.54 8.25 4.60
CA ILE A 106 -4.28 7.62 4.24
C ILE A 106 -3.16 8.58 4.58
N THR A 107 -2.27 8.19 5.48
CA THR A 107 -1.11 9.01 5.88
C THR A 107 0.16 8.25 5.55
N ALA A 108 0.99 8.80 4.66
CA ALA A 108 2.32 8.30 4.36
C ALA A 108 3.38 9.24 4.94
N LYS A 109 4.41 8.68 5.56
CA LYS A 109 5.52 9.43 6.15
C LYS A 109 6.85 8.84 5.71
N SER A 110 7.83 9.73 5.54
CA SER A 110 9.23 9.38 5.36
C SER A 110 10.07 10.23 6.31
N GLY A 111 11.08 9.63 6.93
CA GLY A 111 12.07 10.38 7.71
C GLY A 111 12.97 11.28 6.86
N GLN A 112 13.04 11.03 5.55
CA GLN A 112 13.96 11.69 4.61
C GLN A 112 13.20 12.33 3.45
N THR A 113 13.77 13.37 2.85
CA THR A 113 13.25 13.94 1.61
C THR A 113 13.53 13.00 0.44
N LEU A 114 12.47 12.66 -0.30
CA LEU A 114 12.49 11.76 -1.44
C LEU A 114 12.11 12.55 -2.68
N ASN A 115 12.95 12.50 -3.72
CA ASN A 115 12.67 13.21 -4.98
C ASN A 115 11.48 12.61 -5.74
N THR A 116 11.22 11.32 -5.53
CA THR A 116 10.15 10.56 -6.17
C THR A 116 9.65 9.50 -5.20
N ALA A 117 8.35 9.49 -4.94
CA ALA A 117 7.68 8.42 -4.22
C ALA A 117 6.30 8.15 -4.84
N SER A 118 5.85 6.90 -4.74
CA SER A 118 4.52 6.48 -5.19
C SER A 118 3.70 6.01 -3.99
N LEU A 119 2.41 6.35 -4.02
CA LEU A 119 1.43 5.88 -3.06
C LEU A 119 0.36 5.09 -3.82
N ASN A 120 0.63 3.81 -3.98
CA ASN A 120 -0.12 2.91 -4.84
C ASN A 120 -1.33 2.32 -4.09
N LEU A 121 -2.54 2.61 -4.58
CA LEU A 121 -3.79 2.04 -4.09
C LEU A 121 -4.23 0.87 -4.97
N THR A 122 -4.58 -0.26 -4.37
CA THR A 122 -5.29 -1.36 -5.02
C THR A 122 -6.57 -1.64 -4.25
N LEU A 123 -7.68 -1.86 -4.96
CA LEU A 123 -8.99 -2.14 -4.40
C LEU A 123 -9.60 -3.35 -5.10
N THR A 124 -10.11 -4.30 -4.32
CA THR A 124 -10.88 -5.43 -4.84
C THR A 124 -12.17 -5.57 -4.04
N GLN A 125 -13.26 -5.96 -4.71
CA GLN A 125 -14.51 -6.32 -4.05
C GLN A 125 -14.79 -7.82 -4.19
N THR A 126 -15.62 -8.36 -3.31
CA THR A 126 -16.19 -9.70 -3.43
C THR A 126 -17.68 -9.68 -3.09
N GLY A 127 -18.45 -10.62 -3.68
CA GLY A 127 -19.87 -10.82 -3.38
C GLY A 127 -20.84 -10.06 -4.26
N ALA A 128 -20.43 -8.97 -4.90
CA ALA A 128 -21.28 -8.21 -5.83
C ALA A 128 -21.20 -8.78 -7.26
N THR A 129 -22.35 -8.85 -7.93
CA THR A 129 -22.46 -9.10 -9.37
C THR A 129 -22.41 -7.80 -10.16
N ASP A 130 -22.98 -6.72 -9.61
CA ASP A 130 -22.89 -5.37 -10.16
C ASP A 130 -21.57 -4.71 -9.76
N VAL A 131 -20.49 -5.22 -10.33
CA VAL A 131 -19.14 -4.75 -10.03
C VAL A 131 -18.91 -3.29 -10.47
N ALA A 132 -19.73 -2.78 -11.40
CA ALA A 132 -19.61 -1.42 -11.92
C ALA A 132 -20.11 -0.37 -10.92
N ALA A 133 -20.96 -0.77 -9.96
CA ALA A 133 -21.44 0.12 -8.89
C ALA A 133 -20.35 0.44 -7.86
N TRP A 134 -19.31 -0.39 -7.74
CA TRP A 134 -18.21 -0.14 -6.82
C TRP A 134 -17.32 0.99 -7.33
N LYS A 135 -17.33 2.11 -6.62
CA LYS A 135 -16.58 3.31 -6.99
C LYS A 135 -15.66 3.76 -5.86
N TYR A 136 -14.63 4.48 -6.25
CA TYR A 136 -13.81 5.25 -5.33
C TYR A 136 -13.56 6.66 -5.87
N VAL A 137 -13.30 7.58 -4.96
CA VAL A 137 -12.69 8.87 -5.24
C VAL A 137 -11.70 9.22 -4.13
N THR A 138 -10.56 9.78 -4.51
CA THR A 138 -9.59 10.34 -3.58
C THR A 138 -9.67 11.84 -3.56
N PHE A 139 -9.23 12.44 -2.46
CA PHE A 139 -9.17 13.89 -2.32
C PHE A 139 -8.14 14.28 -1.27
N THR A 140 -7.78 15.56 -1.24
CA THR A 140 -6.96 16.16 -0.17
C THR A 140 -7.72 17.32 0.48
N GLY A 141 -7.22 17.79 1.61
CA GLY A 141 -7.89 18.80 2.44
C GLY A 141 -8.76 18.20 3.54
N GLU A 142 -8.94 18.94 4.64
CA GLU A 142 -9.80 18.57 5.77
C GLU A 142 -10.89 19.63 5.98
N GLY A 143 -12.08 19.21 6.39
CA GLY A 143 -13.04 20.05 7.11
C GLY A 143 -13.81 21.13 6.36
N ASP A 144 -13.41 21.56 5.15
CA ASP A 144 -14.18 22.52 4.33
C ASP A 144 -13.99 22.36 2.81
N ALA A 145 -15.08 22.53 2.04
CA ALA A 145 -15.11 22.41 0.58
C ALA A 145 -14.16 23.37 -0.14
N ALA A 146 -13.90 24.57 0.40
CA ALA A 146 -12.95 25.49 -0.22
C ALA A 146 -11.50 24.97 -0.16
N ALA A 147 -11.21 24.07 0.78
CA ALA A 147 -9.91 23.41 0.92
C ALA A 147 -9.86 21.99 0.32
N LEU A 148 -11.01 21.41 -0.03
CA LEU A 148 -11.05 20.09 -0.65
C LEU A 148 -10.60 20.17 -2.11
N VAL A 149 -9.66 19.29 -2.47
CA VAL A 149 -9.20 19.13 -3.85
C VAL A 149 -9.47 17.70 -4.28
N GLU A 150 -10.21 17.55 -5.37
CA GLU A 150 -10.53 16.25 -5.93
C GLU A 150 -9.27 15.59 -6.51
N GLY A 151 -9.13 14.30 -6.26
CA GLY A 151 -8.01 13.48 -6.70
C GLY A 151 -8.42 12.52 -7.81
N LYS A 152 -8.03 11.26 -7.65
CA LYS A 152 -8.28 10.19 -8.61
C LYS A 152 -9.62 9.53 -8.29
N SER A 153 -10.37 9.13 -9.31
CA SER A 153 -11.60 8.37 -9.15
C SER A 153 -11.70 7.25 -10.17
N GLY A 154 -12.47 6.22 -9.86
CA GLY A 154 -12.71 5.12 -10.77
C GLY A 154 -13.67 4.09 -10.20
N SER A 155 -13.94 3.06 -11.00
CA SER A 155 -14.58 1.82 -10.55
C SER A 155 -13.53 0.76 -10.24
N PHE A 156 -13.85 -0.22 -9.39
CA PHE A 156 -12.98 -1.35 -9.11
C PHE A 156 -13.78 -2.66 -9.02
N ASN A 157 -13.13 -3.79 -9.28
CA ASN A 157 -13.77 -5.11 -9.24
C ASN A 157 -12.82 -6.21 -8.74
N VAL A 158 -13.24 -7.47 -8.76
CA VAL A 158 -12.45 -8.63 -8.28
C VAL A 158 -11.11 -8.78 -9.05
N LEU A 159 -11.07 -8.38 -10.32
CA LEU A 159 -9.92 -8.52 -11.22
C LEU A 159 -9.05 -7.26 -11.28
N ASP A 160 -9.49 -6.16 -10.66
CA ASP A 160 -8.77 -4.90 -10.69
C ASP A 160 -7.60 -4.91 -9.70
N THR A 161 -6.46 -5.36 -10.22
CA THR A 161 -5.21 -5.46 -9.46
C THR A 161 -4.22 -4.35 -9.84
N ALA A 162 -4.57 -3.49 -10.80
CA ALA A 162 -3.70 -2.43 -11.26
C ALA A 162 -3.62 -1.33 -10.18
N PRO A 163 -2.43 -1.01 -9.66
CA PRO A 163 -2.29 0.04 -8.66
C PRO A 163 -2.55 1.41 -9.27
N VAL A 164 -3.24 2.26 -8.51
CA VAL A 164 -3.41 3.69 -8.82
C VAL A 164 -2.48 4.50 -7.93
N ASP A 165 -1.51 5.20 -8.53
CA ASP A 165 -0.60 6.06 -7.78
C ASP A 165 -1.27 7.39 -7.41
N LEU A 166 -1.63 7.52 -6.13
CA LEU A 166 -2.26 8.71 -5.57
C LEU A 166 -1.29 9.91 -5.52
N HIS A 167 0.01 9.63 -5.40
CA HIS A 167 1.05 10.66 -5.29
C HIS A 167 1.70 11.01 -6.63
N SER A 168 1.41 10.25 -7.69
CA SER A 168 1.87 10.52 -9.07
C SER A 168 3.39 10.71 -9.16
N GLY A 169 4.16 9.93 -8.40
CA GLY A 169 5.62 10.03 -8.35
C GLY A 169 6.16 11.34 -7.78
N ALA A 170 5.35 12.16 -7.10
CA ALA A 170 5.80 13.45 -6.58
C ALA A 170 6.84 13.30 -5.44
N SER A 171 7.49 14.42 -5.12
CA SER A 171 8.48 14.46 -4.05
C SER A 171 7.82 14.47 -2.67
N VAL A 172 8.43 13.77 -1.72
CA VAL A 172 8.02 13.76 -0.31
C VAL A 172 9.06 14.53 0.49
N THR A 173 8.64 15.48 1.32
CA THR A 173 9.53 16.19 2.23
C THR A 173 9.71 15.38 3.51
N GLY A 174 10.97 15.15 3.93
CA GLY A 174 11.26 14.40 5.15
C GLY A 174 10.60 15.00 6.38
N GLY A 175 10.02 14.15 7.23
CA GLY A 175 9.34 14.55 8.46
C GLY A 175 7.97 15.19 8.25
N THR A 176 7.48 15.30 7.01
CA THR A 176 6.16 15.85 6.69
C THR A 176 5.22 14.74 6.25
N ASP A 177 3.99 14.77 6.76
CA ASP A 177 2.95 13.82 6.40
C ASP A 177 2.42 14.12 4.99
N VAL A 178 2.31 13.08 4.17
CA VAL A 178 1.57 13.10 2.91
C VAL A 178 0.20 12.47 3.18
N VAL A 179 -0.86 13.27 3.06
CA VAL A 179 -2.21 12.86 3.44
C VAL A 179 -3.12 12.85 2.21
N TYR A 180 -3.80 11.73 2.02
CA TYR A 180 -4.89 11.57 1.08
C TYR A 180 -6.11 11.00 1.80
N TYR A 181 -7.29 11.34 1.33
CA TYR A 181 -8.52 10.67 1.71
C TYR A 181 -8.98 9.79 0.57
N LEU A 182 -9.55 8.64 0.92
CA LEU A 182 -10.16 7.71 0.00
C LEU A 182 -11.61 7.49 0.43
N MET A 183 -12.56 7.89 -0.41
CA MET A 183 -13.96 7.56 -0.26
C MET A 183 -14.32 6.39 -1.17
N ILE A 184 -14.86 5.33 -0.58
CA ILE A 184 -15.41 4.15 -1.28
C ILE A 184 -16.92 4.18 -1.12
N TYR A 185 -17.65 3.95 -2.22
CA TYR A 185 -19.11 3.98 -2.22
C TYR A 185 -19.68 3.05 -3.30
N LEU A 186 -20.97 2.75 -3.14
CA LEU A 186 -21.76 2.08 -4.16
C LEU A 186 -22.59 3.15 -4.89
N GLU A 187 -22.37 3.29 -6.19
CA GLU A 187 -23.16 4.16 -7.06
C GLU A 187 -24.61 3.67 -7.08
N ASN A 188 -25.52 4.56 -6.66
CA ASN A 188 -26.95 4.33 -6.76
C ASN A 188 -27.38 4.29 -8.22
N LYS A 189 -28.04 3.19 -8.61
CA LYS A 189 -28.69 3.06 -9.90
C LYS A 189 -30.20 3.15 -9.69
N ASP A 190 -30.92 3.64 -10.69
CA ASP A 190 -32.40 3.70 -10.68
C ASP A 190 -33.07 2.30 -10.74
N ALA A 191 -32.41 1.26 -10.24
CA ALA A 191 -32.83 -0.14 -10.17
C ALA A 191 -32.49 -0.74 -8.80
N SER A 192 -33.21 -1.79 -8.37
CA SER A 192 -32.93 -2.48 -7.10
C SER A 192 -31.56 -3.14 -7.12
N GLN A 193 -30.70 -2.80 -6.14
CA GLN A 193 -29.30 -3.25 -6.08
C GLN A 193 -28.97 -4.14 -4.86
N ASN A 194 -29.99 -4.54 -4.10
CA ASN A 194 -29.90 -5.36 -2.89
C ASN A 194 -30.47 -6.78 -3.07
N GLU A 195 -31.08 -7.07 -4.23
CA GLU A 195 -31.66 -8.38 -4.51
C GLU A 195 -30.66 -9.27 -5.27
N PRO A 196 -30.63 -10.59 -5.00
CA PRO A 196 -29.82 -11.52 -5.78
C PRO A 196 -30.15 -11.44 -7.27
N GLY A 197 -29.11 -11.36 -8.12
CA GLY A 197 -29.25 -11.23 -9.57
C GLY A 197 -28.14 -10.37 -10.15
N ASP A 198 -28.29 -9.91 -11.39
CA ASP A 198 -27.25 -9.15 -12.11
C ASP A 198 -26.96 -7.76 -11.51
N ASN A 199 -27.89 -7.23 -10.69
CA ASN A 199 -27.80 -5.90 -10.09
C ASN A 199 -27.32 -5.92 -8.62
N LEU A 200 -26.96 -7.07 -8.05
CA LEU A 200 -26.51 -7.14 -6.65
C LEU A 200 -25.19 -6.36 -6.48
N ALA A 201 -25.27 -5.19 -5.87
CA ALA A 201 -24.12 -4.31 -5.66
C ALA A 201 -23.47 -4.50 -4.29
N THR A 202 -24.21 -5.02 -3.30
CA THR A 202 -23.70 -5.22 -1.94
C THR A 202 -22.67 -6.34 -1.89
N GLY A 203 -21.64 -6.16 -1.07
CA GLY A 203 -20.56 -7.11 -0.88
C GLY A 203 -19.52 -6.56 0.09
N SER A 204 -18.34 -7.16 0.08
CA SER A 204 -17.19 -6.71 0.87
C SER A 204 -16.07 -6.23 -0.05
N TYR A 205 -15.11 -5.50 0.48
CA TYR A 205 -13.93 -5.08 -0.25
C TYR A 205 -12.67 -5.12 0.60
N VAL A 206 -11.54 -5.22 -0.08
CA VAL A 206 -10.20 -5.11 0.50
C VAL A 206 -9.45 -4.04 -0.26
N GLY A 207 -8.84 -3.12 0.49
CA GLY A 207 -7.94 -2.12 -0.04
C GLY A 207 -6.53 -2.28 0.51
N LYS A 208 -5.55 -2.09 -0.36
CA LYS A 208 -4.13 -2.06 0.00
C LYS A 208 -3.52 -0.76 -0.50
N VAL A 209 -2.87 -0.03 0.40
CA VAL A 209 -2.05 1.13 0.04
C VAL A 209 -0.59 0.76 0.23
N THR A 210 0.23 1.03 -0.77
CA THR A 210 1.67 0.75 -0.76
C THR A 210 2.44 2.04 -1.01
N PHE A 211 3.20 2.48 -0.02
CA PHE A 211 4.12 3.60 -0.16
C PHE A 211 5.50 3.07 -0.58
N GLN A 212 5.98 3.53 -1.73
CA GLN A 212 7.20 3.04 -2.37
C GLN A 212 8.08 4.21 -2.80
N ALA A 213 9.37 4.16 -2.44
CA ALA A 213 10.37 5.13 -2.89
C ALA A 213 11.79 4.53 -2.88
N ALA A 214 12.76 5.31 -3.33
CA ALA A 214 14.18 5.00 -3.11
C ALA A 214 14.49 5.03 -1.61
N GLY A 215 14.51 3.85 -0.98
CA GLY A 215 14.69 3.70 0.48
C GLY A 215 13.87 2.57 1.08
N GLY A 216 12.74 2.20 0.45
CA GLY A 216 11.94 1.08 0.92
C GLY A 216 10.54 1.02 0.35
N THR A 217 9.79 0.01 0.79
CA THR A 217 8.38 -0.18 0.47
C THR A 217 7.66 -0.62 1.73
N VAL A 218 6.57 0.06 2.07
CA VAL A 218 5.69 -0.27 3.20
C VAL A 218 4.24 -0.31 2.72
N SER A 219 3.41 -1.13 3.35
CA SER A 219 2.00 -1.27 2.98
C SER A 219 1.08 -1.28 4.18
N ALA A 220 -0.14 -0.78 3.98
CA ALA A 220 -1.26 -0.92 4.89
C ALA A 220 -2.44 -1.55 4.15
N THR A 221 -3.24 -2.34 4.87
CA THR A 221 -4.44 -2.99 4.34
C THR A 221 -5.64 -2.58 5.19
N PHE A 222 -6.78 -2.36 4.54
CA PHE A 222 -8.07 -2.12 5.18
C PHE A 222 -9.14 -2.93 4.46
N ALA A 223 -10.23 -3.23 5.14
CA ALA A 223 -11.35 -3.98 4.59
C ALA A 223 -12.66 -3.57 5.25
N ALA A 224 -13.78 -3.89 4.60
CA ALA A 224 -15.12 -3.90 5.14
C ALA A 224 -15.98 -4.92 4.39
#